data_AF-A0A3N5Q3F9-F1
#
_entry.id   AF-A0A3N5Q3F9-F1
#
_cell.length_a   1.000
_cell.length_b   1.000
_cell.length_c   1.000
_cell.angle_alpha   90.00
_cell.angle_beta   90.00
_cell.angle_gamma   90.00
#
_symmetry.space_group_name_H-M   'P 1'
#
loop_
_entity.id
_entity.type
_entity.pdbx_description
1 polymer ?
#
loop_
_entity_poly.entity_id
_entity_poly.type
_entity_poly.pdbx_seq_one_letter_code
_entity_poly.pdbx_strand_id
1 'polypeptide(L)'
;TVIEILGRRKGEMIAMAPGTDAVRTEFNVPARGLIGFRTEFLTSTRGEGIIHHTFAEYAAYKGPIAGRQRGALVSMETGPSTGYALEMIQERGVLFIEPGAAVYEGMIIGENAREDDLSVNATRAKHLTNMRSSGSDGIIKLNTPRRLSLEQSIEFLEDDELMEVTPTSIRLRKKILDTTMRQRAKKREAATL
;
A
#
# COMPACT_ATOMS: atom_id res chain seq x y z
N THR A 1 18.31 7.31 11.62
CA THR A 1 17.10 7.01 10.83
C THR A 1 17.45 6.54 9.42
N VAL A 2 18.07 7.38 8.57
CA VAL A 2 18.40 6.98 7.17
C VAL A 2 19.30 5.74 7.08
N ILE A 3 20.35 5.67 7.90
CA ILE A 3 21.27 4.52 7.96
C ILE A 3 20.53 3.22 8.32
N GLU A 4 19.57 3.31 9.24
CA GLU A 4 18.78 2.16 9.69
C GLU A 4 17.84 1.65 8.58
N ILE A 5 17.18 2.57 7.87
CA ILE A 5 16.30 2.25 6.74
C ILE A 5 17.09 1.51 5.65
N LEU A 6 18.27 2.02 5.30
CA LEU A 6 19.15 1.38 4.32
C LEU A 6 19.67 0.03 4.81
N GLY A 7 19.99 -0.10 6.11
CA GLY A 7 20.39 -1.37 6.71
C GLY A 7 19.32 -2.46 6.56
N ARG A 8 18.05 -2.13 6.79
CA ARG A 8 16.90 -3.05 6.58
C ARG A 8 16.78 -3.50 5.12
N ARG A 9 17.17 -2.63 4.18
CA ARG A 9 17.18 -2.87 2.72
C ARG A 9 18.48 -3.53 2.23
N LYS A 10 19.27 -4.13 3.14
CA LYS A 10 20.56 -4.79 2.85
C LYS A 10 21.62 -3.83 2.28
N GLY A 11 21.52 -2.55 2.61
CA GLY A 11 22.52 -1.54 2.30
C GLY A 11 23.74 -1.69 3.19
N GLU A 12 24.92 -1.74 2.57
CA GLU A 12 26.22 -1.72 3.24
C GLU A 12 26.83 -0.34 3.07
N MET A 13 27.23 0.28 4.19
CA MET A 13 27.89 1.58 4.15
C MET A 13 29.34 1.41 3.71
N ILE A 14 29.73 2.16 2.70
CA ILE A 14 31.09 2.16 2.13
C ILE A 14 31.90 3.29 2.75
N ALA A 15 31.31 4.47 2.83
CA ALA A 15 31.96 5.67 3.33
C ALA A 15 30.96 6.57 4.04
N MET A 16 31.48 7.30 5.03
CA MET A 16 30.79 8.39 5.70
C MET A 16 31.77 9.55 5.82
N ALA A 17 31.39 10.71 5.30
CA ALA A 17 32.17 11.93 5.37
C ALA A 17 31.31 13.03 6.02
N PRO A 18 31.74 13.58 7.17
CA PRO A 18 31.08 14.74 7.74
C PRO A 18 31.33 15.96 6.84
N GLY A 19 30.27 16.63 6.41
CA GLY A 19 30.35 17.97 5.84
C GLY A 19 30.01 19.03 6.90
N THR A 20 30.02 20.30 6.50
CA THR A 20 29.74 21.43 7.41
C THR A 20 28.31 21.39 7.94
N ASP A 21 27.32 21.21 7.06
CA ASP A 21 25.89 21.25 7.41
C ASP A 21 25.16 19.91 7.18
N ALA A 22 25.79 19.00 6.45
CA ALA A 22 25.21 17.70 6.09
C ALA A 22 26.29 16.61 6.10
N VAL A 23 25.88 15.39 6.42
CA VAL A 23 26.76 14.21 6.35
C VAL A 23 26.54 13.51 5.03
N ARG A 24 27.61 13.36 4.24
CA ARG A 24 27.57 12.54 3.03
C ARG A 24 27.80 11.08 3.43
N THR A 25 26.90 10.22 2.99
CA THR A 25 27.01 8.77 3.21
C THR A 25 26.92 8.05 1.87
N GLU A 26 27.76 7.04 1.70
CA GLU A 26 27.80 6.21 0.48
C GLU A 26 27.49 4.77 0.85
N PHE A 27 26.59 4.16 0.08
CA PHE A 27 26.08 2.83 0.34
C PHE A 27 26.06 1.98 -0.93
N ASN A 28 26.40 0.70 -0.77
CA ASN A 28 26.10 -0.34 -1.74
C ASN A 28 24.78 -1.01 -1.35
N VAL A 29 23.75 -0.83 -2.18
CA VAL A 29 22.39 -1.32 -1.92
C VAL A 29 21.94 -2.16 -3.12
N PRO A 30 21.35 -3.35 -2.91
CA PRO A 30 20.77 -4.10 -4.01
C PRO A 30 19.64 -3.29 -4.66
N ALA A 31 19.55 -3.29 -5.99
CA ALA A 31 18.54 -2.52 -6.72
C ALA A 31 17.10 -2.78 -6.23
N ARG A 32 16.79 -4.02 -5.85
CA ARG A 32 15.49 -4.40 -5.26
C ARG A 32 15.17 -3.70 -3.94
N GLY A 33 16.20 -3.35 -3.17
CA GLY A 33 16.06 -2.63 -1.91
C GLY A 33 15.87 -1.13 -2.09
N LEU A 34 16.24 -0.58 -3.25
CA LEU A 34 16.04 0.85 -3.56
C LEU A 34 14.62 1.17 -4.02
N ILE A 35 13.83 0.17 -4.44
CA ILE A 35 12.43 0.36 -4.82
C ILE A 35 11.66 0.94 -3.64
N GLY A 36 11.02 2.10 -3.83
CA GLY A 36 10.27 2.82 -2.79
C GLY A 36 11.09 3.64 -1.79
N PHE A 37 12.40 3.39 -1.70
CA PHE A 37 13.29 4.09 -0.75
C PHE A 37 13.27 5.61 -0.91
N ARG A 38 13.12 6.12 -2.14
CA ARG A 38 13.08 7.56 -2.41
C ARG A 38 12.00 8.29 -1.59
N THR A 39 10.81 7.71 -1.51
CA THR A 39 9.67 8.30 -0.79
C THR A 39 9.92 8.28 0.72
N GLU A 40 10.39 7.15 1.23
CA GLU A 40 10.73 6.98 2.65
C GLU A 40 11.86 7.92 3.07
N PHE A 41 12.88 8.07 2.21
CA PHE A 41 13.99 9.00 2.39
C PHE A 41 13.51 10.45 2.48
N LEU A 42 12.75 10.93 1.49
CA LEU A 42 12.21 12.29 1.48
C LEU A 42 11.36 12.58 2.72
N THR A 43 10.56 11.60 3.15
CA THR A 43 9.75 11.72 4.37
C THR A 43 10.63 11.79 5.63
N SER A 44 11.63 10.90 5.76
CA SER A 44 12.53 10.86 6.90
C SER A 44 13.42 12.09 7.00
N THR A 45 13.79 12.71 5.87
CA THR A 45 14.63 13.91 5.83
C THR A 45 13.81 15.20 5.73
N ARG A 46 12.48 15.12 5.82
CA ARG A 46 11.56 16.26 5.66
C ARG A 46 11.83 17.08 4.39
N GLY A 47 12.26 16.41 3.32
CA GLY A 47 12.59 17.02 2.03
C GLY A 47 13.97 17.67 1.91
N GLU A 48 14.78 17.76 2.97
CA GLU A 48 16.10 18.40 2.92
C GLU A 48 17.21 17.48 2.40
N GLY A 49 16.99 16.16 2.46
CA GLY A 49 17.95 15.16 2.03
C GLY A 49 18.12 15.12 0.52
N ILE A 50 19.36 14.94 0.07
CA ILE A 50 19.70 14.74 -1.34
C ILE A 50 20.11 13.27 -1.54
N ILE A 51 19.55 12.62 -2.55
CA ILE A 51 19.87 11.23 -2.91
C ILE A 51 20.26 11.14 -4.38
N HIS A 52 21.37 10.45 -4.62
CA HIS A 52 21.79 10.00 -5.93
C HIS A 52 22.07 8.50 -5.86
N HIS A 53 21.72 7.79 -6.92
CA HIS A 53 22.10 6.39 -7.08
C HIS A 53 22.49 6.14 -8.52
N THR A 54 23.44 5.24 -8.71
CA THR A 54 23.84 4.73 -10.01
C THR A 54 24.00 3.22 -9.91
N PHE A 55 23.86 2.53 -11.03
CA PHE A 55 24.24 1.13 -11.09
C PHE A 55 25.74 1.00 -10.79
N ALA A 56 26.09 0.12 -9.86
CA ALA A 56 27.48 -0.18 -9.51
C ALA A 56 27.95 -1.46 -10.22
N GLU A 57 27.35 -2.60 -9.89
CA GLU A 57 27.73 -3.91 -10.42
C GLU A 57 26.64 -4.96 -10.21
N TYR A 58 26.82 -6.13 -10.83
CA TYR A 58 26.11 -7.35 -10.46
C TYR A 58 26.86 -8.05 -9.33
N ALA A 59 26.13 -8.49 -8.30
CA ALA A 59 26.68 -9.17 -7.14
C ALA A 59 25.81 -10.38 -6.74
N ALA A 60 26.32 -11.20 -5.82
CA ALA A 60 25.59 -12.34 -5.28
C ALA A 60 24.28 -11.91 -4.57
N TYR A 61 23.32 -12.83 -4.55
CA TYR A 61 22.01 -12.60 -3.94
C TYR A 61 22.10 -12.29 -2.44
N LYS A 62 21.69 -11.08 -2.02
CA LYS A 62 21.75 -10.63 -0.62
C LYS A 62 20.59 -11.08 0.30
N GLY A 63 19.87 -12.14 -0.08
CA GLY A 63 18.72 -12.66 0.68
C GLY A 63 17.40 -11.94 0.37
N PRO A 64 16.27 -12.38 0.99
CA PRO A 64 14.98 -11.73 0.81
C PRO A 64 14.97 -10.32 1.42
N ILE A 65 14.26 -9.41 0.76
CA ILE A 65 13.94 -8.08 1.28
C ILE A 65 12.50 -8.16 1.74
N ALA A 66 12.21 -7.65 2.95
CA ALA A 66 10.87 -7.71 3.50
C ALA A 66 9.88 -6.99 2.57
N GLY A 67 8.78 -7.67 2.23
CA GLY A 67 7.66 -7.06 1.55
C GLY A 67 6.85 -6.17 2.49
N ARG A 68 5.63 -5.80 2.08
CA ARG A 68 4.71 -5.10 2.97
C ARG A 68 4.42 -5.94 4.21
N GLN A 69 4.27 -5.28 5.35
CA GLN A 69 3.88 -5.94 6.61
C GLN A 69 2.36 -6.04 6.78
N ARG A 70 1.59 -5.31 5.96
CA ARG A 70 0.15 -5.14 6.11
C ARG A 70 -0.57 -5.60 4.86
N GLY A 71 -1.69 -6.29 5.05
CA GLY A 71 -2.48 -6.82 3.94
C GLY A 71 -3.27 -5.75 3.20
N ALA A 72 -3.92 -6.15 2.11
CA ALA A 72 -4.80 -5.27 1.33
C ALA A 72 -6.26 -5.35 1.81
N LEU A 73 -6.96 -4.22 1.76
CA LEU A 73 -8.42 -4.16 1.75
C LEU A 73 -8.90 -4.32 0.31
N VAL A 74 -9.61 -5.40 0.01
CA VAL A 74 -10.00 -5.76 -1.36
C VAL A 74 -11.52 -5.70 -1.52
N SER A 75 -12.00 -5.00 -2.55
CA SER A 75 -13.43 -4.93 -2.85
C SER A 75 -13.98 -6.30 -3.27
N MET A 76 -15.13 -6.67 -2.71
CA MET A 76 -15.87 -7.89 -3.08
C MET A 76 -16.88 -7.66 -4.20
N GLU A 77 -17.30 -6.42 -4.42
CA GLU A 77 -18.38 -6.09 -5.34
C GLU A 77 -17.97 -4.96 -6.29
N THR A 78 -18.68 -4.88 -7.40
CA THR A 78 -18.52 -3.83 -8.41
C THR A 78 -19.65 -2.81 -8.28
N GLY A 79 -19.29 -1.53 -8.19
CA GLY A 79 -20.24 -0.43 -8.05
C GLY A 79 -19.60 0.83 -7.48
N PRO A 80 -20.38 1.90 -7.27
CA PRO A 80 -19.90 3.12 -6.63
C PRO A 80 -19.70 2.89 -5.12
N SER A 81 -18.59 3.37 -4.57
CA SER A 81 -18.33 3.31 -3.13
C SER A 81 -19.30 4.23 -2.37
N THR A 82 -19.80 3.77 -1.21
CA THR A 82 -20.69 4.59 -0.37
C THR A 82 -19.92 5.10 0.85
N GLY A 83 -20.23 6.33 1.30
CA GLY A 83 -19.62 6.88 2.53
C GLY A 83 -19.89 6.01 3.76
N TYR A 84 -21.08 5.39 3.82
CA TYR A 84 -21.47 4.47 4.89
C TYR A 84 -20.59 3.21 4.94
N ALA A 85 -20.33 2.58 3.79
CA ALA A 85 -19.45 1.42 3.72
C ALA A 85 -18.01 1.80 4.07
N LEU A 86 -17.52 2.91 3.52
CA LEU A 86 -16.16 3.39 3.78
C LEU A 86 -15.93 3.76 5.25
N GLU A 87 -16.94 4.29 5.94
CA GLU A 87 -16.85 4.62 7.37
C GLU A 87 -16.62 3.38 8.24
N MET A 88 -17.22 2.25 7.88
CA MET A 88 -16.97 0.97 8.55
C MET A 88 -15.61 0.36 8.16
N ILE A 89 -15.21 0.52 6.90
CA ILE A 89 -13.96 -0.06 6.39
C ILE A 89 -12.73 0.67 6.94
N GLN A 90 -12.78 2.00 7.11
CA GLN A 90 -11.63 2.76 7.65
C GLN A 90 -11.28 2.37 9.09
N GLU A 91 -12.18 1.77 9.86
CA GLU A 91 -11.84 1.21 11.18
C GLU A 91 -10.88 0.03 11.07
N ARG A 92 -10.83 -0.63 9.90
CA ARG A 92 -9.98 -1.78 9.63
C ARG A 92 -8.66 -1.37 8.96
N GLY A 93 -8.49 -0.12 8.57
CA GLY A 93 -7.28 0.30 7.88
C GLY A 93 -7.36 1.65 7.18
N VAL A 94 -6.37 1.93 6.34
CA VAL A 94 -6.25 3.20 5.62
C VAL A 94 -6.84 3.06 4.22
N LEU A 95 -7.81 3.90 3.89
CA LEU A 95 -8.44 3.92 2.57
C LEU A 95 -7.56 4.59 1.52
N PHE A 96 -7.64 4.12 0.28
CA PHE A 96 -7.03 4.76 -0.91
C PHE A 96 -8.06 5.47 -1.79
N ILE A 97 -9.35 5.21 -1.57
CA ILE A 97 -10.45 5.73 -2.37
C ILE A 97 -11.32 6.69 -1.57
N GLU A 98 -11.95 7.62 -2.30
CA GLU A 98 -12.97 8.53 -1.76
C GLU A 98 -14.38 7.95 -1.94
N PRO A 99 -15.38 8.46 -1.20
CA PRO A 99 -16.79 8.14 -1.46
C PRO A 99 -17.20 8.47 -2.89
N GLY A 100 -18.00 7.60 -3.51
CA GLY A 100 -18.44 7.72 -4.90
C GLY A 100 -17.44 7.22 -5.94
N ALA A 101 -16.24 6.78 -5.52
CA ALA A 101 -15.28 6.16 -6.42
C ALA A 101 -15.86 4.86 -7.01
N ALA A 102 -15.72 4.69 -8.32
CA ALA A 102 -16.10 3.45 -8.99
C ALA A 102 -15.12 2.34 -8.63
N VAL A 103 -15.60 1.29 -7.95
CA VAL A 103 -14.82 0.11 -7.58
C VAL A 103 -15.30 -1.10 -8.34
N TYR A 104 -14.42 -2.08 -8.52
CA TYR A 104 -14.74 -3.39 -9.08
C TYR A 104 -14.25 -4.51 -8.17
N GLU A 105 -14.85 -5.69 -8.29
CA GLU A 105 -14.44 -6.86 -7.51
C GLU A 105 -12.94 -7.17 -7.72
N GLY A 106 -12.22 -7.38 -6.63
CA GLY A 106 -10.78 -7.63 -6.64
C GLY A 106 -9.90 -6.37 -6.73
N MET A 107 -10.50 -5.18 -6.83
CA MET A 107 -9.78 -3.91 -6.69
C MET A 107 -9.32 -3.73 -5.23
N ILE A 108 -8.08 -3.31 -5.04
CA ILE A 108 -7.54 -2.94 -3.73
C ILE A 108 -7.94 -1.49 -3.45
N ILE A 109 -8.64 -1.29 -2.35
CA ILE A 109 -9.24 -0.01 -1.96
C ILE A 109 -8.60 0.60 -0.71
N GLY A 110 -7.63 -0.09 -0.11
CA GLY A 110 -6.91 0.37 1.07
C GLY A 110 -5.88 -0.63 1.59
N GLU A 111 -5.19 -0.22 2.65
CA GLU A 111 -4.24 -1.02 3.44
C GLU A 111 -4.91 -1.46 4.74
N ASN A 112 -4.89 -2.75 5.04
CA ASN A 112 -5.41 -3.30 6.28
C ASN A 112 -4.48 -2.93 7.46
N ALA A 113 -5.05 -2.78 8.66
CA ALA A 113 -4.26 -2.60 9.88
C ALA A 113 -3.52 -3.89 10.29
N ARG A 114 -3.95 -5.04 9.78
CA ARG A 114 -3.36 -6.37 10.00
C ARG A 114 -2.59 -6.87 8.78
N GLU A 115 -1.85 -7.96 8.95
CA GLU A 115 -1.02 -8.58 7.91
C GLU A 115 -1.84 -9.31 6.84
N ASP A 116 -3.04 -9.78 7.18
CA ASP A 116 -3.91 -10.54 6.28
C ASP A 116 -4.70 -9.65 5.32
N ASP A 117 -4.94 -10.14 4.10
CA ASP A 117 -5.86 -9.49 3.18
C ASP A 117 -7.31 -9.61 3.69
N LEU A 118 -8.04 -8.51 3.72
CA LEU A 118 -9.45 -8.49 4.09
C LEU A 118 -10.32 -8.15 2.88
N SER A 119 -11.28 -9.03 2.58
CA SER A 119 -12.29 -8.76 1.56
C SER A 119 -13.43 -7.97 2.17
N VAL A 120 -13.78 -6.84 1.57
CA VAL A 120 -14.75 -5.87 2.09
C VAL A 120 -15.74 -5.46 1.01
N ASN A 121 -16.97 -5.15 1.41
CA ASN A 121 -17.98 -4.61 0.51
C ASN A 121 -18.02 -3.07 0.65
N ALA A 122 -17.55 -2.36 -0.38
CA ALA A 122 -17.52 -0.90 -0.42
C ALA A 122 -18.81 -0.27 -1.02
N THR A 123 -19.70 -1.07 -1.60
CA THR A 123 -20.93 -0.64 -2.29
C THR A 123 -22.16 -0.68 -1.37
N ARG A 124 -22.01 -1.19 -0.14
CA ARG A 124 -23.12 -1.38 0.81
C ARG A 124 -23.86 -0.07 1.10
N ALA A 125 -25.16 -0.05 0.80
CA ALA A 125 -26.03 1.05 1.17
C ALA A 125 -26.44 0.99 2.66
N LYS A 126 -26.71 2.15 3.26
CA LYS A 126 -27.30 2.25 4.60
C LYS A 126 -28.71 1.68 4.55
N HIS A 127 -28.99 0.63 5.34
CA HIS A 127 -30.36 0.10 5.44
C HIS A 127 -31.20 1.07 6.29
N LEU A 128 -32.19 1.71 5.66
CA LEU A 128 -33.13 2.62 6.32
C LEU A 128 -34.17 1.80 7.10
N THR A 129 -33.78 1.25 8.25
CA THR A 129 -34.71 0.58 9.16
C THR A 129 -35.30 1.62 10.11
N ASN A 130 -36.49 2.10 9.78
CA ASN A 130 -37.38 2.96 10.59
C ASN A 130 -36.83 4.33 11.02
N MET A 131 -37.25 5.31 10.23
CA MET A 131 -37.20 6.78 10.35
C MET A 131 -37.88 7.34 11.63
N ARG A 132 -37.54 6.84 12.82
CA ARG A 132 -38.17 7.26 14.11
C ARG A 132 -37.26 7.99 15.09
N SER A 133 -36.01 8.27 14.72
CA SER A 133 -35.08 9.08 15.52
C SER A 133 -34.68 10.33 14.74
N SER A 134 -35.60 11.30 14.72
CA SER A 134 -35.40 12.67 14.24
C SER A 134 -34.32 13.34 15.10
N GLY A 135 -33.05 13.23 14.72
CA GLY A 135 -31.96 13.92 15.43
C GLY A 135 -30.56 13.30 15.34
N SER A 136 -30.39 12.10 14.78
CA SER A 136 -29.08 11.46 14.66
C SER A 136 -28.80 10.93 13.26
N ASP A 137 -29.03 11.75 12.24
CA ASP A 137 -28.30 11.57 10.98
C ASP A 137 -26.83 11.90 11.26
N GLY A 138 -26.11 10.89 11.74
CA GLY A 138 -24.70 10.98 12.03
C GLY A 138 -23.96 11.49 10.80
N ILE A 139 -23.26 12.60 10.96
CA ILE A 139 -22.31 13.09 9.95
C ILE A 139 -21.31 11.96 9.72
N ILE A 140 -21.29 11.41 8.50
CA ILE A 140 -20.33 10.40 8.09
C ILE A 140 -18.94 11.05 8.20
N LYS A 141 -18.12 10.56 9.13
CA LYS A 141 -16.76 11.09 9.35
C LYS A 141 -15.76 10.19 8.68
N LEU A 142 -15.16 10.66 7.59
CA LEU A 142 -14.13 9.91 6.87
C LEU A 142 -12.78 10.59 7.02
N ASN A 143 -11.76 9.77 7.29
CA ASN A 143 -10.39 10.19 7.19
C ASN A 143 -10.00 10.43 5.72
N THR A 144 -9.13 11.40 5.48
CA THR A 144 -8.60 11.67 4.14
C THR A 144 -7.91 10.41 3.58
N PRO A 145 -8.32 9.90 2.41
CA PRO A 145 -7.69 8.73 1.82
C PRO A 145 -6.22 8.98 1.45
N ARG A 146 -5.39 7.95 1.60
CA ARG A 146 -3.98 8.01 1.20
C ARG A 146 -3.87 7.82 -0.31
N ARG A 147 -3.56 8.89 -1.04
CA ARG A 147 -3.27 8.83 -2.48
C ARG A 147 -1.85 8.32 -2.71
N LEU A 148 -1.72 7.17 -3.36
CA LEU A 148 -0.44 6.59 -3.71
C LEU A 148 0.10 7.17 -5.01
N SER A 149 1.38 7.53 -5.03
CA SER A 149 2.12 7.76 -6.26
C SER A 149 2.41 6.45 -7.00
N LEU A 150 2.83 6.51 -8.26
CA LEU A 150 3.23 5.33 -9.02
C LEU A 150 4.32 4.51 -8.30
N GLU A 151 5.33 5.19 -7.75
CA GLU A 151 6.42 4.54 -7.02
C GLU A 151 5.91 3.85 -5.76
N GLN A 152 5.03 4.51 -4.99
CA GLN A 152 4.42 3.94 -3.80
C GLN A 152 3.48 2.76 -4.14
N SER A 153 2.77 2.84 -5.27
CA SER A 153 1.94 1.74 -5.76
C SER A 153 2.78 0.52 -6.13
N ILE A 154 3.94 0.71 -6.78
CA ILE A 154 4.86 -0.39 -7.11
C ILE A 154 5.45 -1.01 -5.84
N GLU A 155 5.83 -0.20 -4.86
CA GLU A 155 6.33 -0.69 -3.57
C GLU A 155 5.26 -1.47 -2.78
N PHE A 156 3.98 -1.10 -2.94
CA PHE A 156 2.87 -1.74 -2.25
C PHE A 156 2.52 -3.13 -2.79
N LEU A 157 2.77 -3.40 -4.08
CA LEU A 157 2.33 -4.63 -4.75
C LEU A 157 3.01 -5.88 -4.18
N GLU A 158 2.20 -6.92 -3.95
CA GLU A 158 2.66 -8.30 -3.73
C GLU A 158 2.63 -9.14 -5.02
N ASP A 159 3.22 -10.34 -4.94
CA ASP A 159 3.31 -11.27 -6.06
C ASP A 159 1.93 -11.72 -6.59
N ASP A 160 0.85 -11.65 -5.80
CA ASP A 160 -0.52 -11.97 -6.23
C ASP A 160 -1.32 -10.73 -6.70
N GLU A 161 -0.66 -9.58 -6.86
CA GLU A 161 -1.26 -8.29 -7.18
C GLU A 161 -0.77 -7.73 -8.53
N LEU A 162 -1.54 -6.78 -9.07
CA LEU A 162 -1.24 -6.05 -10.30
C LEU A 162 -1.61 -4.58 -10.13
N MET A 163 -0.86 -3.73 -10.81
CA MET A 163 -1.18 -2.31 -10.96
C MET A 163 -1.79 -2.06 -12.33
N GLU A 164 -2.99 -1.50 -12.33
CA GLU A 164 -3.69 -1.05 -13.52
C GLU A 164 -3.38 0.44 -13.73
N VAL A 165 -2.76 0.77 -14.86
CA VAL A 165 -2.36 2.14 -15.19
C VAL A 165 -3.14 2.62 -16.40
N THR A 166 -3.76 3.78 -16.24
CA THR A 166 -4.42 4.54 -17.31
C THR A 166 -3.88 5.97 -17.31
N PRO A 167 -4.06 6.76 -18.37
CA PRO A 167 -3.57 8.14 -18.42
C PRO A 167 -4.08 9.04 -17.27
N THR A 168 -5.24 8.71 -16.71
CA THR A 168 -5.92 9.53 -15.68
C THR A 168 -5.94 8.89 -14.30
N SER A 169 -5.61 7.60 -14.17
CA SER A 169 -5.74 6.88 -12.91
C SER A 169 -4.80 5.69 -12.78
N ILE A 170 -4.33 5.47 -11.56
CA ILE A 170 -3.57 4.30 -11.14
C ILE A 170 -4.44 3.55 -10.13
N ARG A 171 -4.65 2.25 -10.36
CA ARG A 171 -5.41 1.38 -9.47
C ARG A 171 -4.57 0.16 -9.13
N LEU A 172 -4.84 -0.39 -7.94
CA LEU A 172 -4.26 -1.64 -7.47
C LEU A 172 -5.35 -2.71 -7.48
N ARG A 173 -5.01 -3.93 -7.85
CA ARG A 173 -5.94 -5.07 -7.89
C ARG A 173 -5.23 -6.38 -7.63
N LYS A 174 -6.00 -7.40 -7.23
CA LYS A 174 -5.53 -8.78 -7.20
C LYS A 174 -5.46 -9.36 -8.61
N LYS A 175 -4.57 -10.34 -8.83
CA LYS A 175 -4.50 -11.13 -10.07
C LYS A 175 -5.82 -11.89 -10.29
N ILE A 176 -6.27 -12.59 -9.26
CA ILE A 176 -7.58 -13.25 -9.22
C ILE A 176 -8.59 -12.27 -8.61
N LEU A 177 -9.49 -11.77 -9.44
CA LEU A 177 -10.52 -10.81 -9.02
C LEU A 177 -11.53 -11.47 -8.09
N ASP A 178 -12.13 -12.56 -8.57
CA ASP A 178 -13.17 -13.31 -7.87
C ASP A 178 -12.71 -13.74 -6.48
N THR A 179 -13.45 -13.28 -5.47
CA THR A 179 -13.14 -13.50 -4.07
C THR A 179 -13.16 -14.99 -3.69
N THR A 180 -14.10 -15.75 -4.26
CA THR A 180 -14.25 -17.20 -4.02
C THR A 180 -13.09 -17.96 -4.65
N MET A 181 -12.73 -17.63 -5.89
CA MET A 181 -11.59 -18.26 -6.57
C MET A 181 -10.27 -17.97 -5.86
N ARG A 182 -10.09 -16.75 -5.36
CA ARG A 182 -8.90 -16.36 -4.60
C ARG A 182 -8.78 -17.11 -3.28
N GLN A 183 -9.86 -17.29 -2.54
CA GLN A 183 -9.86 -18.14 -1.33
C GLN A 183 -9.53 -19.60 -1.65
N ARG A 184 -10.04 -20.13 -2.77
CA ARG A 184 -9.70 -21.49 -3.24
C ARG A 184 -8.22 -21.61 -3.62
N ALA A 185 -7.67 -20.61 -4.31
CA ALA A 185 -6.26 -20.57 -4.68
C ALA A 185 -5.36 -20.56 -3.44
N LYS A 186 -5.64 -19.67 -2.47
CA LYS A 186 -4.90 -19.61 -1.19
C LYS A 186 -4.94 -20.95 -0.43
N LYS A 187 -6.10 -21.63 -0.40
CA LYS A 187 -6.21 -22.97 0.23
C LYS A 187 -5.39 -24.03 -0.50
N ARG A 188 -5.33 -24.00 -1.83
CA ARG A 188 -4.54 -24.94 -2.64
C ARG A 188 -3.04 -24.75 -2.40
N GLU A 189 -2.60 -23.51 -2.38
CA GLU A 189 -1.21 -23.14 -2.13
C GLU A 189 -0.77 -23.56 -0.72
N ALA A 190 -1.60 -23.28 0.29
CA ALA A 190 -1.36 -23.72 1.67
C ALA A 190 -1.34 -25.25 1.86
N ALA A 191 -1.97 -26.02 0.95
CA ALA A 191 -1.94 -27.48 0.98
C ALA A 191 -0.75 -28.09 0.22
N THR A 192 -0.03 -27.28 -0.56
CA THR A 192 1.12 -27.72 -1.37
C THR A 192 2.46 -27.44 -0.66
N LEU A 193 2.44 -26.55 0.35
CA LEU A 193 3.52 -26.28 1.29
C LEU A 193 3.48 -27.24 2.48
#